data_AF-A0A7V9FSG9-F1
#
_entry.id   AF-A0A7V9FSG9-F1
#
_cell.length_a   1.000
_cell.length_b   1.000
_cell.length_c   1.000
_cell.angle_alpha   90.00
_cell.angle_beta   90.00
_cell.angle_gamma   90.00
#
_symmetry.space_group_name_H-M   'P 1'
#
loop_
_entity.id
_entity.type
_entity.pdbx_description
1 polymer ?
#
loop_
_entity_poly.entity_id
_entity_poly.type
_entity_poly.pdbx_seq_one_letter_code
_entity_poly.pdbx_strand_id
1 'polypeptide(L)' 'MKPDLLLARIRRGDITNVSFGDLVRLVEALGFREVGGRGSHRVFAHPEAKRYQVRQVADLIRRYGWFLEGER' A
#
# COMPACT_ATOMS: atom_id res chain seq x y z
N MET A 1 12.19 -2.81 -12.60
CA MET A 1 11.65 -4.13 -12.99
C MET A 1 10.29 -3.97 -13.68
N LYS A 2 9.83 -4.92 -14.49
CA LYS A 2 8.43 -4.93 -14.98
C LYS A 2 7.48 -5.36 -13.84
N PRO A 3 6.27 -4.81 -13.72
CA PRO A 3 5.35 -5.10 -12.61
C PRO A 3 5.03 -6.59 -12.40
N ASP A 4 4.79 -7.33 -13.47
CA ASP A 4 4.49 -8.77 -13.47
C ASP A 4 5.63 -9.61 -12.85
N LEU A 5 6.88 -9.29 -13.22
CA LEU A 5 8.07 -9.95 -12.68
C LEU A 5 8.27 -9.63 -11.20
N LEU A 6 8.01 -8.39 -10.79
CA LEU A 6 8.11 -8.00 -9.38
C LEU A 6 7.02 -8.68 -8.54
N LEU A 7 5.78 -8.76 -9.04
CA LEU A 7 4.70 -9.46 -8.37
C LEU A 7 5.03 -10.95 -8.16
N ALA A 8 5.60 -11.61 -9.18
CA ALA A 8 6.01 -13.00 -9.07
C ALA A 8 7.13 -13.22 -8.04
N ARG A 9 8.09 -12.29 -7.92
CA ARG A 9 9.14 -12.31 -6.88
C ARG A 9 8.57 -12.15 -5.47
N ILE A 10 7.74 -11.12 -5.26
CA ILE A 10 7.10 -10.85 -3.95
C ILE A 10 6.26 -12.04 -3.50
N ARG A 11 5.50 -12.68 -4.41
CA ARG A 11 4.73 -13.90 -4.10
C ARG A 11 5.58 -15.08 -3.64
N ARG A 12 6.86 -15.12 -3.98
CA ARG A 12 7.82 -16.14 -3.52
C ARG A 12 8.51 -15.74 -2.21
N GLY A 13 8.17 -14.58 -1.64
CA GLY A 13 8.79 -14.05 -0.43
C GLY A 13 10.04 -13.21 -0.67
N ASP A 14 10.45 -12.99 -1.92
CA ASP A 14 11.61 -12.14 -2.24
C ASP A 14 11.19 -10.67 -2.30
N ILE A 15 11.39 -9.99 -1.17
CA ILE A 15 10.98 -8.59 -0.94
C ILE A 15 12.17 -7.61 -0.80
N THR A 16 13.40 -8.09 -0.97
CA THR A 16 14.60 -7.27 -0.78
C THR A 16 15.03 -6.57 -2.06
N ASN A 17 15.77 -5.46 -1.93
CA ASN A 17 16.36 -4.71 -3.04
C ASN A 17 15.34 -4.25 -4.11
N VAL A 18 14.12 -3.92 -3.68
CA VAL A 18 13.08 -3.34 -4.55
C VAL A 18 13.22 -1.82 -4.52
N SER A 19 13.46 -1.22 -5.68
CA SER A 19 13.47 0.24 -5.78
C SER A 19 12.07 0.81 -5.54
N PHE A 20 12.00 1.99 -4.94
CA PHE A 20 10.72 2.66 -4.69
C PHE A 20 9.90 2.84 -5.97
N GLY A 21 10.52 3.27 -7.08
CA GLY A 21 9.85 3.44 -8.37
C GLY A 21 9.34 2.12 -8.97
N ASP A 22 9.96 0.98 -8.67
CA ASP A 22 9.44 -0.33 -9.09
C ASP A 22 8.18 -0.71 -8.28
N LEU A 23 8.18 -0.41 -6.97
CA LEU A 23 7.03 -0.66 -6.12
C LEU A 23 5.83 0.22 -6.51
N VAL A 24 6.05 1.50 -6.79
CA VAL A 24 5.00 2.42 -7.27
C VAL A 24 4.36 1.89 -8.55
N ARG A 25 5.18 1.54 -9.56
CA ARG A 25 4.67 0.99 -10.82
C ARG A 25 3.91 -0.31 -10.65
N LEU A 26 4.31 -1.16 -9.70
CA LEU A 26 3.55 -2.37 -9.37
C LEU A 26 2.18 -2.02 -8.77
N VAL A 27 2.14 -1.11 -7.78
CA VAL A 27 0.90 -0.68 -7.13
C VAL A 27 -0.08 -0.08 -8.13
N GLU A 28 0.41 0.76 -9.05
CA GLU A 28 -0.39 1.31 -10.16
C GLU A 28 -0.90 0.22 -11.12
N ALA A 29 -0.04 -0.74 -11.49
CA ALA A 29 -0.43 -1.87 -12.34
C ALA A 29 -1.47 -2.79 -11.68
N LEU A 30 -1.54 -2.80 -10.34
CA LEU A 30 -2.57 -3.49 -9.56
C LEU A 30 -3.89 -2.70 -9.47
N GLY A 31 -4.01 -1.56 -10.15
CA GLY A 31 -5.24 -0.76 -10.23
C GLY A 31 -5.37 0.33 -9.18
N PHE A 32 -4.35 0.54 -8.33
CA PHE A 32 -4.33 1.66 -7.39
C PHE A 32 -3.97 2.95 -8.11
N ARG A 33 -4.42 4.08 -7.55
CA ARG A 33 -4.12 5.43 -8.04
C ARG A 33 -3.48 6.24 -6.91
N GLU A 34 -2.41 6.97 -7.21
CA GLU A 34 -1.84 7.92 -6.26
C GLU A 34 -2.85 9.05 -6.00
N VAL A 35 -3.14 9.33 -4.73
CA VAL A 35 -4.10 10.36 -4.30
C VAL A 35 -3.45 11.45 -3.44
N GLY A 36 -2.15 11.34 -3.19
CA GLY A 36 -1.39 12.34 -2.45
C GLY A 36 -0.14 11.78 -1.81
N GLY A 37 0.46 12.59 -0.95
CA GLY A 37 1.71 12.28 -0.28
C GLY A 37 2.53 13.53 0.02
N ARG A 38 3.53 13.39 0.90
CA ARG A 38 4.52 14.44 1.18
C ARG A 38 5.90 13.81 1.32
N GLY A 39 6.89 14.37 0.64
CA GLY A 39 8.25 13.82 0.61
C GLY A 39 8.27 12.42 -0.01
N SER A 40 8.90 11.46 0.66
CA SER A 40 8.96 10.05 0.22
C SER A 40 7.67 9.26 0.46
N HIS A 41 6.70 9.82 1.19
CA HIS A 41 5.43 9.14 1.46
C HIS A 41 4.47 9.32 0.31
N ARG A 42 3.84 8.22 -0.11
CA ARG A 42 2.80 8.16 -1.16
C ARG A 42 1.55 7.54 -0.58
N VAL A 43 0.39 8.09 -0.92
CA VAL A 43 -0.93 7.57 -0.55
C VAL A 43 -1.61 7.08 -1.81
N PHE A 44 -2.08 5.84 -1.80
CA PHE A 44 -2.74 5.19 -2.93
C PHE A 44 -4.17 4.78 -2.58
N ALA A 45 -5.08 4.86 -3.54
CA ALA A 45 -6.47 4.41 -3.40
C ALA A 45 -6.84 3.43 -4.53
N HIS A 46 -7.59 2.38 -4.19
CA HIS A 46 -8.15 1.42 -5.16
C HIS A 46 -9.68 1.55 -5.22
N PRO A 47 -10.31 1.64 -6.40
CA PRO A 47 -11.76 1.83 -6.51
C PRO A 47 -12.57 0.65 -5.94
N GLU A 48 -12.02 -0.56 -5.96
CA GLU A 48 -12.68 -1.74 -5.39
C GLU A 48 -12.44 -1.94 -3.89
N ALA A 49 -11.60 -1.12 -3.26
CA ALA A 49 -11.53 -1.08 -1.80
C ALA A 49 -12.84 -0.46 -1.28
N LYS A 50 -13.82 -1.32 -0.97
CA LYS A 50 -15.17 -0.85 -0.69
C LYS A 50 -15.13 0.04 0.55
N ARG A 51 -15.79 1.19 0.49
CA ARG A 51 -15.83 2.19 1.58
C ARG A 51 -16.19 1.57 2.95
N TYR A 52 -16.95 0.47 2.96
CA TYR A 52 -17.25 -0.26 4.19
C TYR A 52 -16.05 -1.00 4.80
N GLN A 53 -15.12 -1.53 4.00
CA GLN A 53 -13.92 -2.20 4.49
C GLN A 53 -12.97 -1.21 5.16
N VAL A 54 -12.81 -0.03 4.55
CA VAL A 54 -12.06 1.09 5.15
C VAL A 54 -12.69 1.52 6.48
N ARG A 55 -14.03 1.60 6.54
CA ARG A 55 -14.76 1.92 7.76
C ARG A 55 -14.57 0.85 8.84
N GLN A 56 -14.64 -0.45 8.48
CA GLN A 56 -14.39 -1.55 9.43
C GLN A 56 -12.98 -1.48 10.03
N VAL A 57 -11.95 -1.21 9.21
CA VAL A 57 -10.58 -1.03 9.71
C VAL A 57 -10.48 0.20 10.61
N ALA A 58 -11.09 1.32 10.22
CA ALA A 58 -11.10 2.53 11.04
C ALA A 58 -11.80 2.32 12.40
N ASP A 59 -12.87 1.53 12.45
CA ASP A 59 -13.58 1.21 13.69
C ASP A 59 -12.71 0.33 14.62
N LEU A 60 -11.94 -0.60 14.07
CA LEU A 60 -10.97 -1.39 14.84
C LEU A 60 -9.85 -0.51 15.41
N ILE A 61 -9.26 0.37 14.60
CA ILE A 61 -8.21 1.29 15.04
C ILE A 61 -8.70 2.17 16.20
N ARG A 62 -9.90 2.76 16.08
CA ARG A 62 -10.50 3.57 17.16
C ARG A 62 -10.80 2.76 18.40
N ARG A 63 -11.36 1.57 18.24
CA ARG A 63 -11.77 0.71 19.37
C ARG A 63 -10.57 0.25 20.19
N TYR A 64 -9.46 -0.08 19.54
CA TYR A 64 -8.31 -0.68 20.18
C TYR A 64 -7.12 0.27 20.37
N GLY A 65 -7.26 1.54 19.96
CA GLY A 65 -6.19 2.54 20.08
C GLY A 65 -4.93 2.08 19.35
N TRP A 66 -5.06 1.59 18.12
CA TRP A 66 -3.90 1.19 17.33
C TRP A 66 -3.20 2.43 16.78
N PHE A 67 -1.88 2.45 16.92
CA PHE A 67 -1.01 3.48 16.38
C PHE A 67 0.05 2.81 15.51
N LEU A 68 0.53 3.52 14.51
CA LEU A 68 1.72 3.08 13.77
C LEU A 68 2.96 3.29 14.64
N GLU A 69 3.94 2.40 14.53
CA GLU A 69 5.23 2.57 15.21
C GLU A 69 5.86 3.91 14.78
N GLY A 70 6.09 4.79 15.75
CA GLY A 70 6.69 6.12 15.53
C GLY A 70 5.74 7.31 15.65
N GLU A 71 4.43 7.12 15.83
CA GLU A 71 3.45 8.21 15.98
C GLU A 71 3.07 8.53 17.44
N ARG A 72 4.01 8.47 18.39
CA ARG A 72 3.74 8.83 19.81
C ARG A 72 4.29 10.19 20.20
#